data_AF-A0A143YUD8-F1
#
_entry.id   AF-A0A143YUD8-F1
#
_cell.length_a   1.000
_cell.length_b   1.000
_cell.length_c   1.000
_cell.angle_alpha   90.00
_cell.angle_beta   90.00
_cell.angle_gamma   90.00
#
_symmetry.space_group_name_H-M   'P 1'
#
loop_
_entity.id
_entity.type
_entity.pdbx_description
1 polymer ?
#
loop_
_entity_poly.entity_id
_entity_poly.type
_entity_poly.pdbx_seq_one_letter_code
_entity_poly.pdbx_strand_id
1 'polypeptide(L)'
;MLEELAFEIAKAAHAGQTDKAGLDYILHPLQVAAEMTTDEEKAVALLHDIIEDTDVTASELLARGLPDNVVEAGGPEAQFGFEPFGADHPKGQGAGREIPQGD
;
A
#
# COMPACT_ATOMS: atom_id res chain seq x y z
N MET A 1 -4.52 -16.04 4.36
CA MET A 1 -3.27 -15.93 3.58
C MET A 1 -2.78 -14.50 3.75
N LEU A 2 -1.48 -14.26 3.89
CA LEU A 2 -0.95 -12.90 4.19
C LEU A 2 -1.21 -11.92 3.04
N GLU A 3 -1.05 -12.39 1.79
CA GLU A 3 -1.36 -11.65 0.56
C GLU A 3 -2.77 -11.04 0.58
N GLU A 4 -3.78 -11.82 0.92
CA GLU A 4 -5.18 -11.37 0.90
C GLU A 4 -5.43 -10.23 1.90
N LEU A 5 -4.93 -10.37 3.13
CA LEU A 5 -5.07 -9.34 4.15
C LEU A 5 -4.34 -8.06 3.75
N ALA A 6 -3.11 -8.19 3.22
CA ALA A 6 -2.34 -7.07 2.71
C ALA A 6 -3.07 -6.37 1.56
N PHE A 7 -3.69 -7.12 0.65
CA PHE A 7 -4.46 -6.58 -0.46
C PHE A 7 -5.68 -5.78 0.02
N GLU A 8 -6.46 -6.30 0.98
CA GLU A 8 -7.59 -5.57 1.53
C GLU A 8 -7.17 -4.25 2.18
N ILE A 9 -6.04 -4.25 2.89
CA ILE A 9 -5.48 -3.05 3.51
C ILE A 9 -5.02 -2.06 2.44
N ALA A 10 -4.23 -2.50 1.45
CA ALA A 10 -3.75 -1.67 0.35
C ALA A 10 -4.90 -1.03 -0.43
N LYS A 11 -5.92 -1.83 -0.75
CA LYS A 11 -7.11 -1.34 -1.45
C LYS A 11 -7.87 -0.31 -0.65
N ALA A 12 -7.98 -0.48 0.65
CA ALA A 12 -8.66 0.47 1.53
C ALA A 12 -7.84 1.76 1.71
N ALA A 13 -6.52 1.64 1.87
CA ALA A 13 -5.61 2.77 2.08
C ALA A 13 -5.51 3.65 0.82
N HIS A 14 -5.43 3.05 -0.37
CA HIS A 14 -5.39 3.75 -1.66
C HIS A 14 -6.78 4.04 -2.24
N ALA A 15 -7.86 3.88 -1.47
CA ALA A 15 -9.22 4.06 -1.97
C ALA A 15 -9.46 5.52 -2.41
N GLY A 16 -9.69 5.71 -3.71
CA GLY A 16 -9.88 7.04 -4.31
C GLY A 16 -8.59 7.75 -4.71
N GLN A 17 -7.43 7.10 -4.52
CA GLN A 17 -6.17 7.54 -5.08
C GLN A 17 -6.05 7.05 -6.52
N THR A 18 -5.65 7.95 -7.42
CA THR A 18 -5.39 7.63 -8.82
C THR A 18 -3.97 7.99 -9.19
N ASP A 19 -3.39 7.23 -10.12
CA ASP A 19 -2.13 7.58 -10.76
C ASP A 19 -2.29 8.76 -11.74
N LYS A 20 -1.20 9.11 -12.42
CA LYS A 20 -1.18 10.20 -13.41
C LYS A 20 -1.97 9.90 -14.68
N ALA A 21 -2.18 8.63 -15.00
CA ALA A 21 -3.02 8.20 -16.10
C ALA A 21 -4.51 8.19 -15.73
N GLY A 22 -4.85 8.49 -14.47
CA GLY A 22 -6.21 8.47 -13.94
C GLY A 22 -6.71 7.07 -13.60
N LEU A 23 -5.80 6.10 -13.46
CA LEU A 23 -6.12 4.73 -13.06
C LEU A 23 -6.04 4.58 -11.53
N ASP A 24 -6.79 3.64 -10.97
CA ASP A 24 -6.76 3.37 -9.53
C ASP A 24 -5.34 2.97 -9.08
N TYR A 25 -4.81 3.65 -8.06
CA TYR A 25 -3.43 3.46 -7.62
C TYR A 25 -3.14 2.03 -7.16
N ILE A 26 -4.16 1.30 -6.67
CA ILE A 26 -4.04 -0.10 -6.25
C ILE A 26 -3.47 -1.03 -7.35
N LEU A 27 -3.58 -0.64 -8.62
CA LEU A 27 -3.01 -1.39 -9.73
C LEU A 27 -1.48 -1.43 -9.66
N HIS A 28 -0.84 -0.40 -9.11
CA HIS A 28 0.62 -0.36 -8.97
C HIS A 28 1.13 -1.42 -7.98
N PRO A 29 0.71 -1.46 -6.70
CA PRO A 29 1.10 -2.53 -5.78
C PRO A 29 0.75 -3.93 -6.27
N LEU A 30 -0.38 -4.09 -6.98
CA LEU A 30 -0.76 -5.37 -7.59
C LEU A 30 0.23 -5.84 -8.66
N GLN A 31 0.75 -4.94 -9.50
CA GLN A 31 1.76 -5.27 -10.49
C GLN A 31 3.05 -5.75 -9.83
N VAL A 32 3.52 -5.04 -8.79
CA VAL A 32 4.72 -5.42 -8.04
C VAL A 32 4.53 -6.78 -7.37
N ALA A 33 3.38 -7.03 -6.73
CA ALA A 33 3.07 -8.30 -6.10
C ALA A 33 2.96 -9.47 -7.09
N ALA A 34 2.54 -9.21 -8.34
CA ALA A 34 2.47 -10.25 -9.37
C ALA A 34 3.86 -10.80 -9.74
N GLU A 35 4.94 -10.06 -9.47
CA GLU A 35 6.32 -10.50 -9.71
C GLU A 35 6.90 -11.32 -8.55
N MET A 36 6.18 -11.41 -7.43
CA MET A 36 6.59 -12.13 -6.23
C MET A 36 6.07 -13.57 -6.22
N THR A 37 6.81 -14.46 -5.54
CA THR A 37 6.50 -15.90 -5.56
C THR A 37 5.76 -16.35 -4.32
N THR A 38 6.15 -15.85 -3.14
CA THR A 38 5.57 -16.26 -1.86
C THR A 38 4.51 -15.27 -1.36
N ASP A 39 3.54 -15.75 -0.58
CA ASP A 39 2.52 -14.90 0.05
C ASP A 39 3.11 -13.76 0.89
N GLU A 40 4.26 -13.98 1.51
CA GLU A 40 4.95 -13.01 2.34
C GLU A 40 5.58 -11.89 1.48
N GLU A 41 6.32 -12.26 0.43
CA GLU A 41 6.88 -11.29 -0.52
C GLU A 41 5.78 -10.47 -1.19
N LYS A 42 4.66 -11.12 -1.55
CA LYS A 42 3.49 -10.44 -2.10
C LYS A 42 2.84 -9.49 -1.11
N ALA A 43 2.69 -9.89 0.15
CA ALA A 43 2.16 -9.03 1.19
C ALA A 43 3.04 -7.79 1.39
N VAL A 44 4.37 -7.97 1.43
CA VAL A 44 5.32 -6.86 1.49
C VAL A 44 5.19 -5.94 0.27
N ALA A 45 5.15 -6.51 -0.94
CA ALA A 45 4.98 -5.75 -2.18
C ALA A 45 3.65 -4.97 -2.24
N LEU A 46 2.56 -5.51 -1.68
CA LEU A 46 1.28 -4.81 -1.62
C LEU A 46 1.28 -3.63 -0.64
N LEU A 47 2.12 -3.69 0.40
CA LEU A 47 2.15 -2.70 1.49
C LEU A 47 3.27 -1.67 1.36
N HIS A 48 4.23 -1.86 0.43
CA HIS A 48 5.48 -1.08 0.37
C HIS A 48 5.27 0.44 0.30
N ASP A 49 4.22 0.90 -0.38
CA ASP A 49 3.90 2.33 -0.52
C ASP A 49 2.91 2.84 0.54
N ILE A 50 2.29 1.96 1.34
CA ILE A 50 1.19 2.37 2.23
C ILE A 50 1.67 3.33 3.32
N ILE A 51 2.79 3.02 3.97
CA ILE A 51 3.32 3.85 5.07
C ILE A 51 3.85 5.19 4.54
N GLU A 52 4.27 5.25 3.27
CA GLU A 52 4.83 6.45 2.66
C GLU A 52 3.77 7.38 2.04
N ASP A 53 2.70 6.80 1.50
CA ASP A 53 1.69 7.52 0.71
C ASP A 53 0.31 7.62 1.37
N THR A 54 0.11 6.97 2.53
CA THR A 54 -1.17 7.02 3.25
C THR A 54 -0.96 7.32 4.74
N ASP A 55 -2.05 7.57 5.46
CA ASP A 55 -2.01 7.82 6.91
C ASP A 55 -1.93 6.54 7.76
N VAL A 56 -1.84 5.36 7.12
CA VAL A 56 -1.77 4.07 7.82
C VAL A 56 -0.42 3.92 8.51
N THR A 57 -0.45 3.51 9.78
CA THR A 57 0.77 3.33 10.58
C THR A 57 1.14 1.86 10.74
N ALA A 58 2.43 1.57 10.97
CA ALA A 58 2.91 0.22 11.29
C ALA A 58 2.11 -0.45 12.43
N SER A 59 1.79 0.31 13.47
CA SER A 59 0.96 -0.17 14.59
C SER A 59 -0.43 -0.62 14.16
N GLU A 60 -1.04 0.07 13.18
CA GLU A 60 -2.34 -0.32 12.63
C GLU A 60 -2.23 -1.61 11.81
N LEU A 61 -1.17 -1.77 11.02
CA LEU A 61 -0.91 -2.99 10.24
C LEU A 61 -0.75 -4.21 11.16
N LEU A 62 0.02 -4.07 12.25
CA LEU A 62 0.18 -5.10 13.27
C LEU A 62 -1.17 -5.44 13.94
N ALA A 63 -1.96 -4.42 14.29
CA ALA A 63 -3.28 -4.61 14.91
C ALA A 63 -4.27 -5.34 13.98
N ARG A 64 -4.11 -5.20 12.65
CA ARG A 64 -4.90 -5.93 11.66
C ARG A 64 -4.47 -7.39 11.49
N GLY A 65 -3.37 -7.81 12.12
CA GLY A 65 -2.90 -9.19 12.13
C GLY A 65 -1.79 -9.48 11.12
N LEU A 66 -1.15 -8.44 10.57
CA LEU A 66 0.10 -8.63 9.82
C LEU A 66 1.25 -8.92 10.79
N PRO A 67 2.16 -9.84 10.44
CA PRO A 67 3.29 -10.17 11.30
C PRO A 67 4.38 -9.09 11.18
N ASP A 68 5.19 -8.95 12.23
CA ASP A 68 6.20 -7.88 12.34
C ASP A 68 7.18 -7.86 11.16
N ASN A 69 7.61 -9.03 10.67
CA ASN A 69 8.50 -9.15 9.52
C ASN A 69 7.92 -8.53 8.23
N VAL A 70 6.61 -8.63 8.01
CA VAL A 70 5.95 -8.04 6.83
C VAL A 70 5.81 -6.53 7.00
N VAL A 71 5.47 -6.07 8.21
CA VAL A 71 5.29 -4.64 8.50
C VAL A 71 6.62 -3.90 8.47
N GLU A 72 7.70 -4.50 9.00
CA GLU A 72 9.05 -3.94 8.92
C GLU A 72 9.55 -3.92 7.47
N ALA A 73 9.34 -5.01 6.72
CA ALA A 73 9.79 -5.12 5.33
C ALA A 73 8.97 -4.29 4.34
N GLY A 74 7.76 -3.85 4.68
CA GLY A 74 6.94 -2.92 3.88
C GLY A 74 7.04 -1.47 4.34
N GLY A 75 7.92 -1.16 5.29
CA GLY A 75 8.15 0.19 5.80
C GLY A 75 8.99 1.06 4.85
N PRO A 76 9.21 2.34 5.20
CA PRO A 76 9.88 3.32 4.33
C PRO A 76 11.36 3.03 4.02
N GLU A 77 11.96 2.03 4.68
CA GLU A 77 13.33 1.57 4.40
C GLU A 77 13.36 0.31 3.54
N ALA A 78 12.20 -0.16 3.04
CA ALA A 78 12.05 -1.30 2.16
C ALA A 78 12.63 -1.00 0.77
N GLN A 79 13.95 -0.89 0.71
CA GLN A 79 14.74 -0.80 -0.52
C GLN A 79 14.77 -2.18 -1.18
N PHE A 80 13.61 -2.77 -1.48
CA PHE A 80 13.57 -3.75 -2.56
C PHE A 80 13.94 -2.96 -3.81
N GLY A 81 15.10 -3.28 -4.40
CA GLY A 81 15.65 -2.66 -5.60
C GLY A 81 14.83 -2.93 -6.86
N PHE A 82 13.52 -2.77 -6.75
CA PHE A 82 12.54 -2.79 -7.81
C PHE A 82 12.33 -1.35 -8.24
N GLU A 83 13.04 -0.91 -9.26
CA GLU A 83 12.65 0.30 -9.97
C GLU A 83 11.61 -0.11 -11.01
N PRO A 84 10.30 0.14 -10.79
CA PRO A 84 9.32 -0.22 -11.78
C PRO A 84 9.56 0.63 -13.03
N PHE A 85 9.51 -0.02 -14.20
CA PHE A 85 9.62 0.63 -15.49
C PHE A 85 8.58 1.77 -15.58
N GLY A 86 9.03 3.02 -15.41
CA GLY A 86 8.20 4.21 -15.55
C GLY A 86 7.55 4.76 -14.27
N ALA A 87 8.19 4.65 -13.10
CA ALA A 87 7.77 5.35 -11.87
C ALA A 87 7.73 6.88 -12.06
N ASP A 88 6.61 7.38 -12.55
CA ASP A 88 6.35 8.80 -12.64
C ASP A 88 5.83 9.30 -11.28
N HIS A 89 6.72 9.40 -10.30
CA HIS A 89 6.44 9.87 -8.94
C HIS A 89 6.30 11.41 -8.98
N PRO A 90 5.08 12.00 -8.86
CA PRO A 90 4.70 12.62 -7.58
C PRO A 90 3.19 12.63 -7.24
N LYS A 91 2.96 12.40 -5.94
CA LYS A 91 1.91 12.86 -5.00
C LYS A 91 0.73 13.65 -5.59
N GLY A 92 -0.36 12.93 -5.89
CA GLY A 92 -1.69 13.51 -6.08
C GLY A 92 -2.45 13.56 -4.74
N GLN A 93 -2.70 14.76 -4.24
CA GLN A 93 -3.51 15.02 -3.04
C GLN A 93 -4.92 14.41 -3.21
N GLY A 94 -5.21 13.33 -2.50
CA GLY A 94 -6.55 12.76 -2.39
C GLY A 94 -7.41 13.59 -1.45
N ALA A 95 -8.57 14.02 -1.94
CA ALA A 95 -9.48 14.98 -1.31
C ALA A 95 -9.92 14.61 0.11
N GLY A 96 -9.96 15.62 0.99
CA GLY A 96 -10.46 15.51 2.35
C GLY A 96 -11.88 14.94 2.41
N ARG A 97 -12.06 13.89 3.21
CA ARG A 97 -13.38 13.54 3.76
C ARG A 97 -13.59 14.34 5.04
N GLU A 98 -14.37 15.41 4.94
CA GLU A 98 -15.10 15.91 6.11
C GLU A 98 -16.05 14.81 6.58
N ILE A 99 -15.78 14.28 7.77
CA ILE A 99 -16.73 13.49 8.55
C ILE A 99 -17.73 14.47 9.18
N PRO A 100 -19.02 14.45 8.81
CA PRO A 100 -20.01 15.29 9.48
C PRO A 100 -20.20 14.77 10.91
N GLN A 101 -19.87 15.62 11.87
CA GLN A 101 -20.16 15.39 13.29
C GLN A 101 -21.66 15.59 13.48
N GLY A 102 -22.38 14.49 13.68
CA GLY A 102 -23.83 14.49 13.93
C GLY A 102 -24.19 15.11 15.28
N ASP A 103 -25.34 15.78 15.31
CA ASP A 103 -25.93 16.59 16.38
C ASP A 103 -26.08 15.92 17.76
#